data_AF-A0A5D0HKD5-F1
#
_entry.id   AF-A0A5D0HKD5-F1
#
_cell.length_a   1.000
_cell.length_b   1.000
_cell.length_c   1.000
_cell.angle_alpha   90.00
_cell.angle_beta   90.00
_cell.angle_gamma   90.00
#
_symmetry.space_group_name_H-M   'P 1'
#
loop_
_entity.id
_entity.type
_entity.pdbx_description
1 polymer ?
#
loop_
_entity_poly.entity_id
_entity_poly.type
_entity_poly.pdbx_seq_one_letter_code
_entity_poly.pdbx_strand_id
1 'polypeptide(L)'
;MSITELLISFSIIMMMLSFVSERLSNLIKLYYQDKTIFIPYPHKTKDNQWKCGLKAKLRILANKQPTIQSEKQREYRVLVINILVGIIIAVFSNANFFQLVKSISSFKGKQKENLDIILGWKINQFDSDLKYGLLIGGIYLMFLLWSISLILFNQLVETRDKLDNKTLKWPLIYISLISIFEYLYIISCDCMTTKQEAIASAIFEHTVGFIITGLFLSLGSKFWHDLLDLLFKFKNVQQRLNQKSTYTDYDSPKKILSLATTSEYEVVDRLMDKYYEKIRRIKGVVSVGKNTYLDENTGLFRKIIEVEFTIQTAQEELYKLTNTGSITIDYNTFYLKDYLRPLYTSKLVALIEENNVAATSNWIEDIKHEEPVCYAYNVKNKSNLGSFRIFKEGDGSLYAESNFHVFASKNDLEQANKYGQSYNVKDKFVKLKIGDNDEEDAIITEFSFGEGNGTLKDYCKAKLSSNDDSILKKYNEHVDRDWLLKNEKDKMKMFGATTKGIFFWEEKLLTHCSVEYSSFKKEFWLYKIKTRADHIDFGDSGSILYYYDDENRLKKGMVVAKSDTYAYMFDINN
;
A
#
# COMPACT_ATOMS: atom_id res chain seq x y z
N MET A 1 16.28 45.57 -25.31
CA MET A 1 15.18 44.63 -25.55
C MET A 1 14.12 44.88 -24.49
N SER A 2 12.83 44.81 -24.83
CA SER A 2 11.78 44.91 -23.83
C SER A 2 11.77 43.66 -22.92
N ILE A 3 11.25 43.79 -21.69
CA ILE A 3 11.10 42.64 -20.78
C ILE A 3 10.21 41.56 -21.42
N THR A 4 9.20 41.96 -22.19
CA THR A 4 8.29 41.05 -22.89
C THR A 4 9.02 40.19 -23.92
N GLU A 5 9.86 40.78 -24.76
CA GLU A 5 10.67 40.06 -25.75
C GLU A 5 11.67 39.10 -25.09
N LEU A 6 12.22 39.47 -23.92
CA LEU A 6 13.09 38.61 -23.11
C LEU A 6 12.34 37.38 -22.62
N LEU A 7 11.16 37.59 -22.04
CA LEU A 7 10.34 36.49 -21.53
C LEU A 7 9.87 35.57 -22.66
N ILE A 8 9.45 36.11 -23.82
CA ILE A 8 9.05 35.29 -24.97
C ILE A 8 10.21 34.44 -25.47
N SER A 9 11.39 35.05 -25.68
CA SER A 9 12.57 34.33 -26.18
C SER A 9 13.03 33.26 -25.20
N PHE A 10 13.05 33.58 -23.91
CA PHE A 10 13.35 32.64 -22.84
C PHE A 10 12.34 31.48 -22.81
N SER A 11 11.04 31.76 -22.86
CA SER A 11 10.00 30.72 -22.87
C SER A 11 10.13 29.78 -24.06
N ILE A 12 10.44 30.28 -25.25
CA ILE A 12 10.64 29.47 -26.46
C ILE A 12 11.84 28.51 -26.28
N ILE A 13 12.97 29.02 -25.77
CA ILE A 13 14.17 28.21 -25.50
C ILE A 13 13.87 27.14 -24.46
N MET A 14 13.23 27.52 -23.35
CA MET A 14 12.90 26.59 -22.27
C MET A 14 11.87 25.55 -22.70
N MET A 15 10.92 25.91 -23.54
CA MET A 15 9.97 24.96 -24.14
C MET A 15 10.69 23.89 -24.95
N MET A 16 11.59 24.28 -25.85
CA MET A 16 12.36 23.32 -26.67
C MET A 16 13.20 22.37 -25.82
N LEU A 17 13.96 22.89 -24.86
CA LEU A 17 14.77 22.07 -23.97
C LEU A 17 13.91 21.17 -23.06
N SER A 18 12.72 21.63 -22.67
CA SER A 18 11.82 20.83 -21.82
C SER A 18 11.28 19.59 -22.53
N PHE A 19 11.05 19.64 -23.84
CA PHE A 19 10.66 18.45 -24.62
C PHE A 19 11.78 17.41 -24.68
N VAL A 20 13.03 17.85 -24.79
CA VAL A 20 14.19 16.94 -24.72
C VAL A 20 14.27 16.29 -23.33
N SER A 21 14.08 17.10 -22.28
CA SER A 21 14.03 16.62 -20.88
C SER A 21 12.94 15.58 -20.66
N GLU A 22 11.75 15.82 -21.20
CA GLU A 22 10.62 14.90 -21.09
C GLU A 22 10.92 13.55 -21.75
N ARG A 23 11.47 13.55 -22.97
CA ARG A 23 11.82 12.32 -23.70
C ARG A 23 12.91 11.53 -23.00
N LEU A 24 13.95 12.19 -22.52
CA LEU A 24 15.02 11.53 -21.78
C LEU A 24 14.52 10.98 -20.43
N SER A 25 13.67 11.72 -19.74
CA SER A 25 13.06 11.26 -18.50
C SER A 25 12.16 10.04 -18.73
N ASN A 26 11.35 10.04 -19.78
CA ASN A 26 10.50 8.89 -20.13
C ASN A 26 11.34 7.67 -20.50
N LEU A 27 12.45 7.85 -21.23
CA LEU A 27 13.40 6.77 -21.52
C LEU A 27 13.98 6.18 -20.22
N ILE A 28 14.40 7.03 -19.28
CA ILE A 28 14.94 6.61 -17.98
C ILE A 28 13.88 5.89 -17.15
N LYS A 29 12.63 6.38 -17.11
CA LYS A 29 11.52 5.71 -16.41
C LYS A 29 11.30 4.29 -16.92
N LEU A 30 11.22 4.12 -18.24
CA LEU A 30 11.01 2.81 -18.87
C LEU A 30 12.22 1.89 -18.67
N TYR A 31 13.44 2.43 -18.82
CA TYR A 31 14.65 1.63 -18.68
C TYR A 31 14.88 1.12 -17.25
N TYR A 32 14.57 1.94 -16.24
CA TYR A 32 14.75 1.60 -14.83
C TYR A 32 13.50 1.04 -14.14
N GLN A 33 12.39 0.84 -14.86
CA GLN A 33 11.21 0.19 -14.30
C GLN A 33 11.57 -1.19 -13.75
N ASP A 34 11.26 -1.41 -12.48
CA ASP A 34 11.54 -2.63 -11.70
C ASP A 34 13.02 -3.01 -11.54
N LYS A 35 13.94 -2.15 -11.98
CA LYS A 35 15.37 -2.31 -11.74
C LYS A 35 15.78 -1.69 -10.41
N THR A 36 16.84 -2.25 -9.83
CA THR A 36 17.47 -1.69 -8.63
C THR A 36 18.58 -0.75 -9.06
N ILE A 37 18.49 0.51 -8.66
CA ILE A 37 19.56 1.49 -8.83
C ILE A 37 20.48 1.43 -7.62
N PHE A 38 21.78 1.43 -7.90
CA PHE A 38 22.82 1.54 -6.89
C PHE A 38 23.31 2.99 -6.86
N ILE A 39 23.10 3.68 -5.74
CA ILE A 39 23.61 5.02 -5.51
C ILE A 39 24.80 4.88 -4.55
N PRO A 40 26.05 5.14 -4.98
CA PRO A 40 27.21 4.95 -4.11
C PRO A 40 27.09 5.86 -2.90
N TYR A 41 27.03 5.33 -1.68
CA TYR A 41 26.90 6.11 -0.45
C TYR A 41 27.54 5.34 0.70
N PRO A 42 28.75 5.72 1.13
CA PRO A 42 29.39 5.09 2.26
C PRO A 42 28.63 5.44 3.54
N HIS A 43 28.05 4.44 4.19
CA HIS A 43 27.35 4.61 5.46
C HIS A 43 27.62 3.43 6.39
N LYS A 44 27.48 3.67 7.69
CA LYS A 44 27.52 2.62 8.70
C LYS A 44 26.12 2.07 8.93
N THR A 45 25.99 0.74 8.94
CA THR A 45 24.74 0.08 9.35
C THR A 45 24.56 0.12 10.86
N LYS A 46 23.38 -0.30 11.35
CA LYS A 46 23.13 -0.50 12.78
C LYS A 46 24.15 -1.45 13.44
N ASP A 47 24.69 -2.38 12.67
CA ASP A 47 25.72 -3.33 13.10
C ASP A 47 27.15 -2.75 13.02
N ASN A 48 27.30 -1.43 12.82
CA ASN A 48 28.57 -0.71 12.69
C ASN A 48 29.46 -1.20 11.51
N GLN A 49 28.89 -1.91 10.54
CA GLN A 49 29.59 -2.31 9.31
C GLN A 49 29.48 -1.20 8.25
N TRP A 50 30.58 -0.92 7.56
CA TRP A 50 30.57 -0.02 6.42
C TRP A 50 29.94 -0.68 5.21
N LYS A 51 28.86 -0.11 4.69
CA LYS A 51 28.29 -0.44 3.40
C LYS A 51 28.52 0.71 2.44
N CYS A 52 28.97 0.39 1.23
CA CYS A 52 29.03 1.35 0.14
C CYS A 52 27.79 1.16 -0.72
N GLY A 53 26.85 2.09 -0.64
CA GLY A 53 25.74 2.18 -1.58
C GLY A 53 24.35 2.03 -0.98
N LEU A 54 23.41 2.78 -1.56
CA LEU A 54 21.98 2.65 -1.37
C LEU A 54 21.38 1.89 -2.54
N LYS A 55 20.63 0.84 -2.23
CA LYS A 55 19.85 0.09 -3.21
C LYS A 55 18.43 0.64 -3.21
N ALA A 56 18.05 1.34 -4.28
CA ALA A 56 16.69 1.82 -4.48
C ALA A 56 16.04 1.01 -5.60
N LYS A 57 14.99 0.24 -5.30
CA LYS A 57 14.22 -0.45 -6.34
C LYS A 57 13.12 0.50 -6.83
N LEU A 58 13.24 0.97 -8.07
CA LEU A 58 12.24 1.84 -8.68
C LEU A 58 11.05 1.02 -9.16
N ARG A 59 10.13 0.71 -8.23
CA ARG A 59 8.89 0.03 -8.56
C ARG A 59 7.90 1.02 -9.17
N ILE A 60 7.25 0.56 -10.25
CA ILE A 60 6.05 1.16 -10.85
C ILE A 60 6.15 2.68 -11.09
N LEU A 61 6.96 3.09 -12.07
CA LEU A 61 7.08 4.50 -12.49
C LEU A 61 6.03 4.88 -13.55
N ALA A 62 5.73 3.97 -14.47
CA ALA A 62 4.89 4.26 -15.63
C ALA A 62 3.39 4.29 -15.29
N ASN A 63 2.94 3.40 -14.41
CA ASN A 63 1.51 3.13 -14.24
C ASN A 63 0.91 3.88 -13.05
N LYS A 64 -0.29 4.44 -13.24
CA LYS A 64 -1.09 5.08 -12.19
C LYS A 64 -1.35 4.09 -11.06
N GLN A 65 -1.19 4.52 -9.82
CA GLN A 65 -1.40 3.68 -8.66
C GLN A 65 -2.85 3.75 -8.15
N PRO A 66 -3.36 2.65 -7.56
CA PRO A 66 -4.75 2.57 -7.14
C PRO A 66 -5.07 3.41 -5.90
N THR A 67 -4.13 3.55 -4.95
CA THR A 67 -4.34 4.34 -3.74
C THR A 67 -3.80 5.75 -3.92
N ILE A 68 -4.46 6.74 -3.31
CA ILE A 68 -4.03 8.14 -3.32
C ILE A 68 -2.62 8.30 -2.77
N GLN A 69 -2.28 7.56 -1.71
CA GLN A 69 -0.95 7.62 -1.10
C GLN A 69 0.11 7.03 -2.04
N SER A 70 -0.14 5.87 -2.65
CA SER A 70 0.77 5.28 -3.64
C SER A 70 0.93 6.16 -4.87
N GLU A 71 -0.12 6.86 -5.31
CA GLU A 71 -0.05 7.75 -6.46
C GLU A 71 0.80 8.98 -6.16
N LYS A 72 0.64 9.60 -4.98
CA LYS A 72 1.52 10.69 -4.52
C LYS A 72 2.99 10.27 -4.47
N GLN A 73 3.28 9.04 -4.02
CA GLN A 73 4.64 8.52 -4.01
C GLN A 73 5.20 8.30 -5.42
N ARG A 74 4.37 7.85 -6.37
CA ARG A 74 4.75 7.73 -7.78
C ARG A 74 5.04 9.10 -8.39
N GLU A 75 4.16 10.07 -8.20
CA GLU A 75 4.32 11.44 -8.68
C GLU A 75 5.62 12.05 -8.16
N TYR A 76 5.93 11.84 -6.88
CA TYR A 76 7.18 12.28 -6.29
C TYR A 76 8.41 11.64 -6.97
N ARG A 77 8.41 10.31 -7.22
CA ARG A 77 9.51 9.64 -7.96
C ARG A 77 9.72 10.22 -9.34
N VAL A 78 8.63 10.41 -10.07
CA VAL A 78 8.65 10.96 -11.43
C VAL A 78 9.19 12.39 -11.41
N LEU A 79 8.79 13.21 -10.43
CA LEU A 79 9.30 14.55 -10.24
C LEU A 79 10.82 14.55 -9.99
N VAL A 80 11.30 13.68 -9.10
CA VAL A 80 12.73 13.54 -8.79
C VAL A 80 13.54 13.21 -10.04
N ILE A 81 13.10 12.22 -10.82
CA ILE A 81 13.77 11.83 -12.07
C ILE A 81 13.77 13.01 -13.05
N ASN A 82 12.64 13.70 -13.24
CA ASN A 82 12.55 14.87 -14.12
C ASN A 82 13.52 15.98 -13.69
N ILE A 83 13.67 16.26 -12.39
CA ILE A 83 14.60 17.28 -11.88
C ILE A 83 16.05 16.90 -12.19
N LEU A 84 16.46 15.67 -11.88
CA LEU A 84 17.83 15.21 -12.13
C LEU A 84 18.17 15.23 -13.62
N VAL A 85 17.24 14.76 -14.47
CA VAL A 85 17.39 14.79 -15.93
C VAL A 85 17.47 16.21 -16.46
N GLY A 86 16.64 17.12 -15.94
CA GLY A 86 16.66 18.53 -16.31
C GLY A 86 18.02 19.18 -16.00
N ILE A 87 18.60 18.94 -14.83
CA ILE A 87 19.92 19.47 -14.47
C ILE A 87 21.00 18.87 -15.36
N ILE A 88 20.97 17.55 -15.61
CA ILE A 88 21.93 16.88 -16.50
C ILE A 88 21.89 17.48 -17.91
N ILE A 89 20.70 17.72 -18.47
CA ILE A 89 20.56 18.35 -19.78
C ILE A 89 21.11 19.77 -19.75
N ALA A 90 20.76 20.57 -18.74
CA ALA A 90 21.24 21.94 -18.62
C ALA A 90 22.78 22.00 -18.62
N VAL A 91 23.42 21.05 -17.97
CA VAL A 91 24.89 20.91 -17.91
C VAL A 91 25.43 20.53 -19.29
N PHE A 92 24.92 19.49 -19.92
CA PHE A 92 25.42 19.03 -21.22
C PHE A 92 25.19 20.03 -22.35
N SER A 93 24.08 20.77 -22.31
CA SER A 93 23.79 21.83 -23.28
C SER A 93 24.54 23.14 -22.97
N ASN A 94 25.25 23.21 -21.84
CA ASN A 94 25.82 24.43 -21.28
C ASN A 94 24.76 25.56 -21.17
N ALA A 95 23.53 25.20 -20.81
CA ALA A 95 22.40 26.11 -20.67
C ALA A 95 22.37 26.73 -19.27
N ASN A 96 23.36 27.55 -18.97
CA ASN A 96 23.38 28.29 -17.70
C ASN A 96 22.33 29.41 -17.72
N PHE A 97 21.49 29.50 -16.68
CA PHE A 97 20.42 30.49 -16.59
C PHE A 97 20.91 31.94 -16.78
N PHE A 98 21.97 32.35 -16.08
CA PHE A 98 22.48 33.72 -16.15
C PHE A 98 23.07 34.04 -17.53
N GLN A 99 23.79 33.09 -18.13
CA GLN A 99 24.33 33.24 -19.47
C GLN A 99 23.22 33.29 -20.52
N LEU A 100 22.17 32.47 -20.39
CA LEU A 100 21.01 32.53 -21.29
C LEU A 100 20.34 33.90 -21.23
N VAL A 101 20.05 34.42 -20.04
CA VAL A 101 19.44 35.74 -19.86
C VAL A 101 20.35 36.84 -20.43
N LYS A 102 21.67 36.76 -20.18
CA LYS A 102 22.64 37.72 -20.72
C LYS A 102 22.69 37.68 -22.25
N SER A 103 22.79 36.49 -22.86
CA SER A 103 22.84 36.31 -24.31
C SER A 103 21.56 36.77 -25.00
N ILE A 104 20.39 36.51 -24.40
CA ILE A 104 19.11 36.97 -24.94
C ILE A 104 19.00 38.50 -24.81
N SER A 105 19.41 39.08 -23.67
CA SER A 105 19.34 40.54 -23.47
C SER A 105 20.34 41.34 -24.31
N SER A 106 21.51 40.76 -24.62
CA SER A 106 22.53 41.37 -25.48
C SER A 106 22.21 41.27 -26.97
N PHE A 107 21.26 40.41 -27.36
CA PHE A 107 20.76 40.27 -28.73
C PHE A 107 20.00 41.54 -29.17
N LYS A 108 20.75 42.60 -29.49
CA LYS A 108 20.24 43.90 -29.95
C LYS A 108 20.04 43.91 -31.48
N GLY A 109 19.40 42.90 -32.07
CA GLY A 109 18.79 42.91 -33.42
C GLY A 109 19.55 43.52 -34.62
N LYS A 110 20.82 43.91 -34.50
CA LYS A 110 21.58 44.70 -35.48
C LYS A 110 22.81 43.97 -36.03
N GLN A 111 23.15 42.80 -35.49
CA GLN A 111 24.17 41.92 -36.05
C GLN A 111 23.52 40.58 -36.43
N LYS A 112 23.84 40.10 -37.64
CA LYS A 112 23.41 38.84 -38.25
C LYS A 112 23.94 37.58 -37.51
N GLU A 113 24.36 37.71 -36.26
CA GLU A 113 24.91 36.60 -35.50
C GLU A 113 23.76 35.73 -34.97
N ASN A 114 23.84 34.43 -35.23
CA ASN A 114 22.87 33.47 -34.72
C ASN A 114 22.93 33.45 -33.19
N LEU A 115 21.77 33.43 -32.54
CA LEU A 115 21.70 33.21 -31.10
C LEU A 115 22.13 31.76 -30.82
N ASP A 116 23.36 31.57 -30.33
CA ASP A 116 23.86 30.26 -29.91
C ASP A 116 23.18 29.86 -28.59
N ILE A 117 22.00 29.26 -28.69
CA ILE A 117 21.18 28.80 -27.55
C ILE A 117 21.80 27.56 -26.89
N ILE A 118 22.42 26.69 -27.70
CA ILE A 118 23.11 25.49 -27.27
C ILE A 118 24.56 25.64 -27.71
N LEU A 119 25.36 26.22 -26.82
CA LEU A 119 26.79 26.35 -27.07
C LEU A 119 27.48 24.98 -27.08
N GLY A 120 26.91 24.03 -26.31
CA GLY A 120 27.57 22.76 -26.00
C GLY A 120 28.91 23.00 -25.32
N TRP A 121 29.66 21.92 -25.11
CA TRP A 121 31.04 21.99 -24.65
C TRP A 121 31.96 21.93 -25.87
N LYS A 122 32.50 23.08 -26.31
CA LYS A 122 33.53 23.09 -27.36
C LYS A 122 34.89 22.75 -26.73
N ILE A 123 35.48 21.62 -27.12
CA ILE A 123 36.79 21.15 -26.62
C ILE A 123 37.91 22.19 -26.86
N ASN A 124 37.74 23.09 -27.82
CA ASN A 124 38.71 24.14 -28.13
C ASN A 124 38.63 25.36 -27.19
N GLN A 125 37.60 25.49 -26.35
CA GLN A 125 37.53 26.51 -25.29
C GLN A 125 38.38 26.15 -24.06
N PHE A 126 39.00 24.97 -24.07
CA PHE A 126 39.90 24.49 -23.02
C PHE A 126 41.31 25.05 -23.28
N ASP A 127 41.50 26.35 -23.11
CA ASP A 127 42.84 26.93 -23.04
C ASP A 127 43.54 26.48 -21.74
N SER A 128 44.87 26.36 -21.74
CA SER A 128 45.63 25.61 -20.71
C SER A 128 45.33 26.03 -19.27
N ASP A 129 45.01 27.30 -19.06
CA ASP A 129 44.81 27.89 -17.75
C ASP A 129 43.38 27.73 -17.18
N LEU A 130 42.37 27.54 -18.03
CA LEU A 130 40.97 27.32 -17.61
C LEU A 130 40.59 25.84 -17.48
N LYS A 131 41.42 24.92 -17.96
CA LYS A 131 41.20 23.46 -17.91
C LYS A 131 40.92 22.97 -16.49
N TYR A 132 41.71 23.43 -15.52
CA TYR A 132 41.59 23.00 -14.12
C TYR A 132 40.30 23.52 -13.48
N GLY A 133 39.90 24.78 -13.74
CA GLY A 133 38.67 25.35 -13.21
C GLY A 133 37.41 24.61 -13.69
N LEU A 134 37.37 24.24 -14.97
CA LEU A 134 36.28 23.45 -15.53
C LEU A 134 36.23 22.02 -14.99
N LEU A 135 37.38 21.37 -14.83
CA LEU A 135 37.46 20.03 -14.24
C LEU A 135 37.01 20.04 -12.78
N ILE A 136 37.46 21.01 -11.99
CA ILE A 136 37.05 21.21 -10.60
C ILE A 136 35.54 21.50 -10.53
N GLY A 137 35.03 22.40 -11.38
CA GLY A 137 33.61 22.71 -11.47
C GLY A 137 32.76 21.50 -11.86
N GLY A 138 33.24 20.67 -12.80
CA GLY A 138 32.59 19.42 -13.20
C GLY A 138 32.54 18.39 -12.07
N ILE A 139 33.65 18.21 -11.34
CA ILE A 139 33.70 17.35 -10.15
C ILE A 139 32.73 17.86 -9.08
N TYR A 140 32.77 19.16 -8.80
CA TYR A 140 31.87 19.80 -7.83
C TYR A 140 30.40 19.57 -8.17
N LEU A 141 30.03 19.79 -9.43
CA LEU A 141 28.69 19.55 -9.94
C LEU A 141 28.26 18.07 -9.84
N MET A 142 29.16 17.13 -10.11
CA MET A 142 28.89 15.69 -9.91
C MET A 142 28.61 15.37 -8.45
N PHE A 143 29.41 15.90 -7.51
CA PHE A 143 29.18 15.74 -6.08
C PHE A 143 27.86 16.37 -5.65
N LEU A 144 27.51 17.54 -6.20
CA LEU A 144 26.25 18.19 -5.92
C LEU A 144 25.05 17.38 -6.42
N LEU A 145 25.08 16.93 -7.68
CA LEU A 145 24.06 16.04 -8.26
C LEU A 145 23.92 14.76 -7.46
N TRP A 146 25.05 14.18 -7.04
CA TRP A 146 25.08 13.02 -6.18
C TRP A 146 24.38 13.30 -4.83
N SER A 147 24.70 14.41 -4.16
CA SER A 147 24.07 14.79 -2.88
C SER A 147 22.57 15.04 -3.00
N ILE A 148 22.13 15.70 -4.09
CA ILE A 148 20.71 15.91 -4.39
C ILE A 148 20.03 14.57 -4.62
N SER A 149 20.66 13.65 -5.37
CA SER A 149 20.11 12.32 -5.60
C SER A 149 19.91 11.57 -4.27
N LEU A 150 20.86 11.63 -3.33
CA LEU A 150 20.71 10.96 -2.03
C LEU A 150 19.50 11.46 -1.25
N ILE A 151 19.30 12.78 -1.19
CA ILE A 151 18.16 13.38 -0.48
C ILE A 151 16.84 12.99 -1.14
N LEU A 152 16.79 13.07 -2.47
CA LEU A 152 15.56 12.80 -3.21
C LEU A 152 15.18 11.31 -3.16
N PHE A 153 16.14 10.41 -3.32
CA PHE A 153 15.90 8.95 -3.29
C PHE A 153 15.65 8.41 -1.87
N ASN A 154 16.17 9.05 -0.81
CA ASN A 154 15.89 8.62 0.57
C ASN A 154 14.44 8.82 1.00
N GLN A 155 13.71 9.76 0.39
CA GLN A 155 12.29 9.92 0.67
C GLN A 155 11.43 8.79 0.07
N LEU A 156 12.02 7.90 -0.73
CA LEU A 156 11.30 6.74 -1.27
C LEU A 156 11.14 5.66 -0.19
N VAL A 157 9.89 5.21 -0.03
CA VAL A 157 9.49 4.18 0.93
C VAL A 157 10.20 2.85 0.68
N GLU A 158 10.67 2.59 -0.55
CA GLU A 158 11.37 1.35 -0.92
C GLU A 158 12.84 1.24 -0.46
N THR A 159 13.39 2.25 0.21
CA THR A 159 14.73 2.12 0.79
C THR A 159 14.66 1.16 1.99
N ARG A 160 15.07 -0.10 1.76
CA ARG A 160 15.08 -1.19 2.78
C ARG A 160 15.84 -0.78 4.04
N ASP A 161 16.90 -0.02 3.86
CA ASP A 161 17.72 0.51 4.93
C ASP A 161 17.27 1.96 5.21
N LYS A 162 16.26 2.15 6.07
CA LYS A 162 15.88 3.49 6.55
C LYS A 162 17.05 4.07 7.35
N LEU A 163 17.89 4.82 6.68
CA LEU A 163 18.88 5.69 7.30
C LEU A 163 18.17 6.84 8.02
N ASP A 164 18.80 7.35 9.07
CA ASP A 164 18.31 8.56 9.74
C ASP A 164 18.30 9.72 8.73
N ASN A 165 17.18 10.42 8.62
CA ASN A 165 17.05 11.61 7.75
C ASN A 165 18.12 12.67 8.05
N LYS A 166 18.71 12.68 9.25
CA LYS A 166 19.83 13.56 9.59
C LYS A 166 21.12 13.19 8.84
N THR A 167 21.49 11.91 8.72
CA THR A 167 22.76 11.50 8.12
C THR A 167 22.83 11.77 6.61
N LEU A 168 21.70 11.68 5.90
CA LEU A 168 21.63 11.90 4.45
C LEU A 168 21.69 13.36 4.00
N LYS A 169 21.41 14.32 4.88
CA LYS A 169 21.49 15.75 4.53
C LYS A 169 22.92 16.28 4.57
N TRP A 170 23.82 15.61 5.31
CA TRP A 170 25.20 16.05 5.51
C TRP A 170 26.00 16.23 4.21
N PRO A 171 25.93 15.36 3.18
CA PRO A 171 26.64 15.58 1.94
C PRO A 171 26.29 16.92 1.28
N LEU A 172 25.00 17.26 1.21
CA LEU A 172 24.57 18.54 0.61
C LEU A 172 24.99 19.73 1.49
N ILE A 173 24.83 19.61 2.81
CA ILE A 173 25.23 20.66 3.76
C ILE A 173 26.74 20.89 3.66
N TYR A 174 27.54 19.83 3.61
CA TYR A 174 29.00 19.90 3.54
C TYR A 174 29.48 20.55 2.24
N ILE A 175 28.92 20.12 1.10
CA ILE A 175 29.20 20.73 -0.21
C ILE A 175 28.84 22.21 -0.20
N SER A 176 27.66 22.56 0.33
CA SER A 176 27.20 23.95 0.40
C SER A 176 28.07 24.80 1.33
N LEU A 177 28.46 24.27 2.49
CA LEU A 177 29.33 24.96 3.45
C LEU A 177 30.74 25.15 2.90
N ILE A 178 31.30 24.14 2.21
CA ILE A 178 32.59 24.28 1.53
C ILE A 178 32.50 25.40 0.50
N SER A 179 31.48 25.43 -0.35
CA SER A 179 31.35 26.48 -1.37
C SER A 179 31.19 27.87 -0.77
N ILE A 180 30.42 28.00 0.31
CA ILE A 180 30.27 29.29 1.02
C ILE A 180 31.61 29.68 1.65
N PHE A 181 32.31 28.74 2.29
CA PHE A 181 33.59 29.01 2.93
C PHE A 181 34.68 29.37 1.92
N GLU A 182 34.79 28.64 0.81
CA GLU A 182 35.70 28.96 -0.29
C GLU A 182 35.40 30.35 -0.87
N TYR A 183 34.13 30.68 -1.09
CA TYR A 183 33.72 32.00 -1.58
C TYR A 183 34.07 33.12 -0.58
N LEU A 184 33.78 32.94 0.71
CA LEU A 184 34.09 33.91 1.76
C LEU A 184 35.60 34.07 1.99
N TYR A 185 36.35 32.96 1.90
CA TYR A 185 37.81 32.95 2.01
C TYR A 185 38.43 33.78 0.88
N ILE A 186 37.93 33.61 -0.35
CA ILE A 186 38.38 34.37 -1.51
C ILE A 186 38.10 35.87 -1.35
N ILE A 187 36.94 36.26 -0.82
CA ILE A 187 36.61 37.67 -0.56
C ILE A 187 37.47 38.27 0.56
N SER A 188 37.82 37.48 1.58
CA SER A 188 38.51 37.98 2.78
C SER A 188 40.03 38.08 2.62
N CYS A 189 40.62 37.30 1.71
CA CYS A 189 42.04 37.38 1.40
C CYS A 189 42.30 38.43 0.30
N ASP A 190 42.57 39.66 0.71
CA ASP A 190 42.96 40.83 -0.11
C ASP A 190 44.25 40.62 -0.95
N CYS A 191 44.82 39.42 -0.96
CA CYS A 191 46.02 39.04 -1.74
C CYS A 191 45.71 38.15 -2.96
N MET A 192 44.44 37.78 -3.19
CA MET A 192 44.08 36.96 -4.35
C MET A 192 44.16 37.77 -5.64
N THR A 193 44.70 37.12 -6.68
CA THR A 193 44.76 37.72 -8.02
C THR A 193 43.34 37.80 -8.61
N THR A 194 43.05 38.85 -9.39
CA THR A 194 41.76 39.04 -10.11
C THR A 194 41.29 37.80 -10.90
N LYS A 195 42.21 36.91 -11.26
CA LYS A 195 41.94 35.63 -11.94
C LYS A 195 41.23 34.61 -11.04
N GLN A 196 41.54 34.55 -9.74
CA GLN A 196 40.95 33.56 -8.81
C GLN A 196 39.51 33.93 -8.42
N GLU A 197 39.24 35.21 -8.19
CA GLU A 197 37.87 35.72 -7.97
C GLU A 197 36.96 35.40 -9.17
N ALA A 198 37.47 35.61 -10.40
CA ALA A 198 36.72 35.30 -11.61
C ALA A 198 36.39 33.80 -11.73
N ILE A 199 37.30 32.91 -11.34
CA ILE A 199 37.08 31.45 -11.37
C ILE A 199 36.01 31.04 -10.35
N ALA A 200 36.08 31.55 -9.12
CA ALA A 200 35.11 31.20 -8.08
C ALA A 200 33.70 31.74 -8.39
N SER A 201 33.60 32.99 -8.87
CA SER A 201 32.33 33.56 -9.34
C SER A 201 31.76 32.72 -10.49
N ALA A 202 32.60 32.31 -11.44
CA ALA A 202 32.18 31.46 -12.54
C ALA A 202 31.65 30.11 -12.04
N ILE A 203 32.36 29.41 -11.14
CA ILE A 203 31.89 28.12 -10.59
C ILE A 203 30.53 28.25 -9.91
N PHE A 204 30.35 29.30 -9.10
CA PHE A 204 29.08 29.56 -8.41
C PHE A 204 27.95 29.88 -9.40
N GLU A 205 28.15 30.85 -10.29
CA GLU A 205 27.19 31.23 -11.32
C GLU A 205 26.82 30.05 -12.20
N HIS A 206 27.80 29.24 -12.61
CA HIS A 206 27.60 28.05 -13.42
C HIS A 206 26.73 27.03 -12.70
N THR A 207 27.09 26.68 -11.47
CA THR A 207 26.37 25.67 -10.69
C THR A 207 24.93 26.10 -10.41
N VAL A 208 24.73 27.30 -9.86
CA VAL A 208 23.40 27.80 -9.52
C VAL A 208 22.57 27.95 -10.78
N GLY A 209 23.13 28.49 -11.86
CA GLY A 209 22.40 28.67 -13.10
C GLY A 209 22.02 27.35 -13.77
N PHE A 210 22.83 26.28 -13.68
CA PHE A 210 22.43 24.95 -14.18
C PHE A 210 21.30 24.34 -13.36
N ILE A 211 21.31 24.49 -12.03
CA ILE A 211 20.22 24.02 -11.16
C ILE A 211 18.93 24.75 -11.50
N ILE A 212 18.98 26.08 -11.61
CA ILE A 212 17.80 26.90 -11.95
C ILE A 212 17.25 26.48 -13.32
N THR A 213 18.10 26.38 -14.34
CA THR A 213 17.68 25.89 -15.66
C THR A 213 17.07 24.50 -15.55
N GLY A 214 17.73 23.56 -14.87
CA GLY A 214 17.23 22.19 -14.72
C GLY A 214 15.87 22.09 -14.02
N LEU A 215 15.61 22.93 -13.02
CA LEU A 215 14.30 23.05 -12.37
C LEU A 215 13.25 23.58 -13.35
N PHE A 216 13.56 24.62 -14.13
CA PHE A 216 12.66 25.13 -15.16
C PHE A 216 12.41 24.10 -16.28
N LEU A 217 13.40 23.27 -16.64
CA LEU A 217 13.19 22.18 -17.61
C LEU A 217 12.28 21.10 -17.06
N SER A 218 12.47 20.72 -15.80
CA SER A 218 11.64 19.72 -15.12
C SER A 218 10.18 20.20 -14.97
N LEU A 219 9.98 21.40 -14.41
CA LEU A 219 8.64 21.97 -14.22
C LEU A 219 7.99 22.38 -15.53
N GLY A 220 8.79 22.96 -16.44
CA GLY A 220 8.36 23.37 -17.76
C GLY A 220 7.86 22.21 -18.59
N SER A 221 8.53 21.05 -18.54
CA SER A 221 8.09 19.88 -19.30
C SER A 221 6.64 19.50 -18.94
N LYS A 222 6.33 19.39 -17.64
CA LYS A 222 4.96 19.10 -17.19
C LYS A 222 4.00 20.23 -17.59
N PHE A 223 4.38 21.49 -17.38
CA PHE A 223 3.54 22.63 -17.73
C PHE A 223 3.18 22.68 -19.22
N TRP A 224 4.17 22.54 -20.11
CA TRP A 224 3.95 22.59 -21.55
C TRP A 224 3.18 21.37 -22.06
N HIS A 225 3.42 20.19 -21.50
CA HIS A 225 2.64 19.00 -21.81
C HIS A 225 1.20 19.12 -21.35
N ASP A 226 0.95 19.57 -20.11
CA ASP A 226 -0.40 19.77 -19.60
C ASP A 226 -1.14 20.84 -20.44
N LEU A 227 -0.44 21.91 -20.85
CA LEU A 227 -0.97 22.94 -21.74
C LEU A 227 -1.27 22.40 -23.14
N LEU A 228 -0.36 21.64 -23.75
CA LEU A 228 -0.58 21.02 -25.06
C LEU A 228 -1.69 19.99 -25.03
N ASP A 229 -1.76 19.17 -23.97
CA ASP A 229 -2.84 18.22 -23.75
C ASP A 229 -4.17 18.93 -23.58
N LEU A 230 -4.21 20.05 -22.85
CA LEU A 230 -5.39 20.89 -22.74
C LEU A 230 -5.79 21.47 -24.10
N LEU A 231 -4.83 21.98 -24.87
CA LEU A 231 -5.07 22.52 -26.22
C LEU A 231 -5.54 21.44 -27.19
N PHE A 232 -4.97 20.23 -27.15
CA PHE A 232 -5.41 19.11 -27.98
C PHE A 232 -6.76 18.56 -27.54
N LYS A 233 -7.02 18.45 -26.23
CA LYS A 233 -8.35 18.13 -25.71
C LYS A 233 -9.36 19.16 -26.19
N PHE A 234 -9.05 20.45 -26.07
CA PHE A 234 -9.90 21.53 -26.55
C PHE A 234 -10.12 21.44 -28.07
N LYS A 235 -9.07 21.25 -28.86
CA LYS A 235 -9.13 21.08 -30.32
C LYS A 235 -9.95 19.85 -30.72
N ASN A 236 -9.72 18.71 -30.08
CA ASN A 236 -10.43 17.46 -30.35
C ASN A 236 -11.91 17.57 -29.95
N VAL A 237 -12.19 18.21 -28.80
CA VAL A 237 -13.55 18.55 -28.37
C VAL A 237 -14.20 19.46 -29.41
N GLN A 238 -13.54 20.52 -29.86
CA GLN A 238 -14.05 21.43 -30.88
C GLN A 238 -14.27 20.71 -32.22
N GLN A 239 -13.37 19.83 -32.64
CA GLN A 239 -13.50 19.03 -33.85
C GLN A 239 -14.68 18.04 -33.77
N ARG A 240 -14.83 17.36 -32.63
CA ARG A 240 -15.96 16.45 -32.35
C ARG A 240 -17.28 17.21 -32.26
N LEU A 241 -17.29 18.40 -31.65
CA LEU A 241 -18.41 19.34 -31.64
C LEU A 241 -18.72 19.91 -33.02
N ASN A 242 -17.80 19.89 -33.98
CA ASN A 242 -18.07 20.34 -35.35
C ASN A 242 -18.54 19.20 -36.28
N GLN A 243 -18.38 17.93 -35.88
CA GLN A 243 -18.85 16.79 -36.65
C GLN A 243 -20.35 16.52 -36.35
N LYS A 244 -21.23 16.82 -37.31
CA LYS A 244 -22.69 16.59 -37.21
C LYS A 244 -23.07 15.15 -36.81
N SER A 245 -22.24 14.15 -37.10
CA SER A 245 -22.46 12.74 -36.74
C SER A 245 -22.06 12.36 -35.30
N THR A 246 -21.31 13.19 -34.58
CA THR A 246 -20.97 12.91 -33.16
C THR A 246 -22.13 13.23 -32.22
N TYR A 247 -23.12 14.01 -32.70
CA TYR A 247 -24.33 14.42 -31.97
C TYR A 247 -25.47 13.40 -31.98
N THR A 248 -25.27 12.19 -32.50
CA THR A 248 -26.34 11.18 -32.46
C THR A 248 -26.37 10.37 -31.16
N ASP A 249 -25.26 10.27 -30.42
CA ASP A 249 -25.21 9.47 -29.17
C ASP A 249 -24.59 10.19 -27.93
N TYR A 250 -23.75 11.23 -28.11
CA TYR A 250 -23.09 11.90 -26.98
C TYR A 250 -23.16 13.42 -27.09
N ASP A 251 -24.30 14.01 -26.68
CA ASP A 251 -24.64 15.43 -26.87
C ASP A 251 -23.76 16.46 -26.12
N SER A 252 -22.71 16.07 -25.38
CA SER A 252 -21.83 17.08 -24.78
C SER A 252 -20.39 16.60 -24.48
N PRO A 253 -19.39 17.51 -24.53
CA PRO A 253 -18.00 17.23 -24.12
C PRO A 253 -17.86 16.81 -22.66
N LYS A 254 -18.79 17.23 -21.80
CA LYS A 254 -18.88 16.75 -20.41
C LYS A 254 -19.09 15.24 -20.37
N LYS A 255 -19.82 14.67 -21.36
CA LYS A 255 -20.03 13.22 -21.47
C LYS A 255 -18.76 12.43 -21.76
N ILE A 256 -17.81 13.01 -22.46
CA ILE A 256 -16.54 12.35 -22.82
C ILE A 256 -15.55 12.47 -21.65
N LEU A 257 -15.51 13.62 -20.98
CA LEU A 257 -14.60 13.84 -19.86
C LEU A 257 -14.92 12.92 -18.67
N SER A 258 -16.21 12.69 -18.40
CA SER A 258 -16.63 11.77 -17.34
C SER A 258 -16.11 10.35 -17.55
N LEU A 259 -15.98 9.90 -18.82
CA LEU A 259 -15.50 8.55 -19.13
C LEU A 259 -14.05 8.31 -18.72
N ALA A 260 -13.20 9.33 -18.81
CA ALA A 260 -11.80 9.25 -18.44
C ALA A 260 -11.58 9.42 -16.92
N THR A 261 -12.59 9.91 -16.20
CA THR A 261 -12.50 10.22 -14.78
C THR A 261 -13.14 9.17 -13.88
N THR A 262 -14.03 8.31 -14.39
CA THR A 262 -14.66 7.26 -13.57
C THR A 262 -13.59 6.28 -13.08
N SER A 263 -13.33 6.27 -11.78
CA SER A 263 -12.34 5.35 -11.18
C SER A 263 -12.89 3.93 -11.14
N GLU A 264 -12.03 2.91 -11.29
CA GLU A 264 -12.45 1.50 -11.13
C GLU A 264 -13.10 1.24 -9.76
N TYR A 265 -12.69 1.97 -8.73
CA TYR A 265 -13.28 1.90 -7.40
C TYR A 265 -14.75 2.31 -7.41
N GLU A 266 -15.06 3.45 -8.03
CA GLU A 266 -16.44 3.90 -8.17
C GLU A 266 -17.27 2.90 -8.98
N VAL A 267 -16.69 2.31 -10.02
CA VAL A 267 -17.35 1.27 -10.82
C VAL A 267 -17.71 0.06 -9.95
N VAL A 268 -16.74 -0.46 -9.20
CA VAL A 268 -16.93 -1.63 -8.32
C VAL A 268 -17.92 -1.32 -7.20
N ASP A 269 -17.83 -0.15 -6.59
CA ASP A 269 -18.74 0.25 -5.51
C ASP A 269 -20.18 0.31 -6.01
N ARG A 270 -20.43 0.98 -7.14
CA ARG A 270 -21.80 1.06 -7.68
C ARG A 270 -22.29 -0.27 -8.25
N LEU A 271 -21.42 -1.10 -8.84
CA LEU A 271 -21.79 -2.46 -9.26
C LEU A 271 -22.16 -3.31 -8.03
N MET A 272 -21.38 -3.22 -6.96
CA MET A 272 -21.65 -3.91 -5.70
C MET A 272 -23.00 -3.46 -5.14
N ASP A 273 -23.23 -2.15 -4.98
CA ASP A 273 -24.50 -1.61 -4.48
C ASP A 273 -25.72 -2.09 -5.29
N LYS A 274 -25.58 -2.16 -6.63
CA LYS A 274 -26.66 -2.58 -7.52
C LYS A 274 -26.92 -4.08 -7.51
N TYR A 275 -25.88 -4.91 -7.42
CA TYR A 275 -25.98 -6.37 -7.62
C TYR A 275 -25.82 -7.19 -6.35
N TYR A 276 -25.42 -6.59 -5.24
CA TYR A 276 -25.16 -7.28 -3.97
C TYR A 276 -26.33 -8.18 -3.53
N GLU A 277 -27.53 -7.61 -3.43
CA GLU A 277 -28.74 -8.37 -3.03
C GLU A 277 -29.09 -9.49 -4.00
N LYS A 278 -28.80 -9.34 -5.29
CA LYS A 278 -29.03 -10.38 -6.29
C LYS A 278 -28.02 -11.52 -6.12
N ILE A 279 -26.73 -11.18 -5.99
CA ILE A 279 -25.64 -12.14 -5.79
C ILE A 279 -25.87 -12.93 -4.49
N ARG A 280 -26.20 -12.24 -3.39
CA ARG A 280 -26.42 -12.86 -2.07
C ARG A 280 -27.58 -13.86 -2.07
N ARG A 281 -28.63 -13.64 -2.87
CA ARG A 281 -29.79 -14.53 -2.94
C ARG A 281 -29.55 -15.80 -3.75
N ILE A 282 -28.46 -15.88 -4.52
CA ILE A 282 -28.11 -17.07 -5.28
C ILE A 282 -27.82 -18.20 -4.29
N LYS A 283 -28.57 -19.30 -4.41
CA LYS A 283 -28.40 -20.47 -3.53
C LYS A 283 -26.99 -21.02 -3.69
N GLY A 284 -26.28 -21.18 -2.58
CA GLY A 284 -24.91 -21.69 -2.54
C GLY A 284 -23.82 -20.62 -2.57
N VAL A 285 -24.16 -19.33 -2.70
CA VAL A 285 -23.21 -18.25 -2.38
C VAL A 285 -23.01 -18.17 -0.87
N VAL A 286 -21.75 -18.10 -0.45
CA VAL A 286 -21.35 -18.10 0.97
C VAL A 286 -20.61 -16.83 1.39
N SER A 287 -19.97 -16.13 0.46
CA SER A 287 -19.24 -14.90 0.77
C SER A 287 -19.23 -13.95 -0.42
N VAL A 288 -19.40 -12.66 -0.15
CA VAL A 288 -19.37 -11.57 -1.14
C VAL A 288 -18.58 -10.41 -0.58
N GLY A 289 -17.52 -9.99 -1.28
CA GLY A 289 -16.63 -8.93 -0.82
C GLY A 289 -15.95 -8.18 -1.95
N LYS A 290 -15.35 -7.03 -1.63
CA LYS A 290 -14.59 -6.20 -2.59
C LYS A 290 -13.10 -6.46 -2.44
N ASN A 291 -12.46 -7.11 -3.40
CA ASN A 291 -11.04 -7.45 -3.37
C ASN A 291 -10.21 -6.55 -4.31
N THR A 292 -8.91 -6.43 -4.06
CA THR A 292 -7.93 -5.82 -4.97
C THR A 292 -6.88 -6.88 -5.29
N TYR A 293 -6.61 -7.14 -6.57
CA TYR A 293 -5.56 -8.08 -6.95
C TYR A 293 -4.62 -7.46 -7.99
N LEU A 294 -3.36 -7.91 -7.98
CA LEU A 294 -2.40 -7.57 -9.02
C LEU A 294 -2.67 -8.45 -10.24
N ASP A 295 -3.11 -7.83 -11.34
CA ASP A 295 -3.25 -8.52 -12.62
C ASP A 295 -1.86 -8.78 -13.21
N GLU A 296 -1.47 -10.05 -13.26
CA GLU A 296 -0.13 -10.47 -13.71
C GLU A 296 0.16 -10.06 -15.16
N ASN A 297 -0.86 -9.94 -16.01
CA ASN A 297 -0.68 -9.59 -17.42
C ASN A 297 -0.41 -8.09 -17.60
N THR A 298 -1.09 -7.25 -16.83
CA THR A 298 -1.00 -5.79 -16.96
C THR A 298 -0.03 -5.17 -15.96
N GLY A 299 0.30 -5.87 -14.89
CA GLY A 299 1.02 -5.34 -13.72
C GLY A 299 0.23 -4.26 -12.98
N LEU A 300 -1.09 -4.17 -13.20
CA LEU A 300 -1.96 -3.20 -12.57
C LEU A 300 -2.77 -3.84 -11.46
N PHE A 301 -2.96 -3.11 -10.36
CA PHE A 301 -3.92 -3.50 -9.34
C PHE A 301 -5.33 -3.21 -9.83
N ARG A 302 -6.18 -4.23 -9.86
CA ARG A 302 -7.58 -4.12 -10.27
C ARG A 302 -8.49 -4.35 -9.07
N LYS A 303 -9.52 -3.52 -8.94
CA LYS A 303 -10.57 -3.71 -7.94
C LYS A 303 -11.64 -4.64 -8.51
N ILE A 304 -12.08 -5.62 -7.73
CA ILE A 304 -13.08 -6.62 -8.13
C ILE A 304 -14.09 -6.92 -7.02
N ILE A 305 -15.22 -7.47 -7.42
CA ILE A 305 -16.21 -8.14 -6.58
C ILE A 305 -15.86 -9.62 -6.57
N GLU A 306 -15.48 -10.15 -5.42
CA GLU A 306 -15.16 -11.56 -5.25
C GLU A 306 -16.36 -12.27 -4.61
N VAL A 307 -16.75 -13.41 -5.19
CA VAL A 307 -17.90 -14.18 -4.75
C VAL A 307 -17.48 -15.63 -4.53
N GLU A 308 -17.59 -16.12 -3.31
CA GLU A 308 -17.38 -17.53 -2.99
C GLU A 308 -18.69 -18.30 -3.00
N PHE A 309 -18.67 -19.50 -3.61
CA PHE A 309 -19.83 -20.36 -3.75
C PHE A 309 -19.49 -21.84 -3.60
N THR A 310 -20.48 -22.66 -3.25
CA THR A 310 -20.30 -24.08 -2.88
C THR A 310 -20.94 -25.09 -3.83
N ILE A 311 -21.77 -24.67 -4.78
CA ILE A 311 -22.50 -25.57 -5.68
C ILE A 311 -22.44 -25.11 -7.13
N GLN A 312 -22.48 -26.06 -8.06
CA GLN A 312 -22.41 -25.80 -9.50
C GLN A 312 -23.53 -24.88 -10.01
N THR A 313 -24.75 -25.01 -9.48
CA THR A 313 -25.89 -24.17 -9.90
C THR A 313 -25.66 -22.70 -9.57
N ALA A 314 -24.98 -22.39 -8.46
CA ALA A 314 -24.58 -21.03 -8.12
C ALA A 314 -23.63 -20.45 -9.17
N GLN A 315 -22.69 -21.27 -9.66
CA GLN A 315 -21.75 -20.88 -10.71
C GLN A 315 -22.48 -20.46 -11.99
N GLU A 316 -23.46 -21.25 -12.43
CA GLU A 316 -24.25 -20.97 -13.63
C GLU A 316 -25.08 -19.70 -13.49
N GLU A 317 -25.72 -19.51 -12.33
CA GLU A 317 -26.47 -18.28 -12.02
C GLU A 317 -25.55 -17.05 -11.97
N LEU A 318 -24.37 -17.18 -11.37
CA LEU A 318 -23.36 -16.12 -11.38
C LEU A 318 -22.90 -15.81 -12.80
N TYR A 319 -22.65 -16.81 -13.65
CA TYR A 319 -22.28 -16.58 -15.07
C TYR A 319 -23.40 -15.92 -15.89
N LYS A 320 -24.66 -16.24 -15.62
CA LYS A 320 -25.80 -15.53 -16.24
C LYS A 320 -25.84 -14.09 -15.76
N LEU A 321 -25.62 -13.85 -14.46
CA LEU A 321 -25.62 -12.52 -13.88
C LEU A 321 -24.43 -11.68 -14.37
N THR A 322 -23.23 -12.25 -14.53
CA THR A 322 -22.06 -11.51 -15.03
C THR A 322 -22.23 -11.04 -16.47
N ASN A 323 -22.86 -11.85 -17.31
CA ASN A 323 -23.10 -11.52 -18.71
C ASN A 323 -24.27 -10.52 -18.92
N THR A 324 -25.21 -10.45 -17.98
CA THR A 324 -26.36 -9.53 -18.05
C THR A 324 -26.20 -8.29 -17.18
N GLY A 325 -25.30 -8.35 -16.19
CA GLY A 325 -25.08 -7.29 -15.23
C GLY A 325 -24.28 -6.14 -15.83
N SER A 326 -24.78 -4.92 -15.68
CA SER A 326 -24.05 -3.72 -16.03
C SER A 326 -24.51 -2.52 -15.21
N ILE A 327 -23.68 -1.50 -15.12
CA ILE A 327 -24.07 -0.19 -14.60
C ILE A 327 -23.64 0.89 -15.57
N THR A 328 -24.50 1.88 -15.74
CA THR A 328 -24.15 3.09 -16.47
C THR A 328 -23.76 4.16 -15.46
N ILE A 329 -22.49 4.58 -15.49
CA ILE A 329 -21.98 5.68 -14.67
C ILE A 329 -21.67 6.81 -15.63
N ASP A 330 -22.35 7.93 -15.42
CA ASP A 330 -22.43 9.04 -16.35
C ASP A 330 -22.93 8.56 -17.73
N TYR A 331 -22.03 8.22 -18.65
CA TYR A 331 -22.36 7.77 -20.01
C TYR A 331 -21.64 6.48 -20.40
N ASN A 332 -20.87 5.88 -19.50
CA ASN A 332 -20.19 4.61 -19.72
C ASN A 332 -20.99 3.47 -19.13
N THR A 333 -21.15 2.40 -19.89
CA THR A 333 -21.69 1.15 -19.37
C THR A 333 -20.55 0.20 -19.02
N PHE A 334 -20.44 -0.14 -17.74
CA PHE A 334 -19.48 -1.10 -17.20
C PHE A 334 -20.19 -2.42 -16.94
N TYR A 335 -19.59 -3.53 -17.38
CA TYR A 335 -20.21 -4.85 -17.27
C TYR A 335 -19.69 -5.60 -16.06
N LEU A 336 -20.58 -6.31 -15.37
CA LEU A 336 -20.26 -7.06 -14.16
C LEU A 336 -19.22 -8.16 -14.42
N LYS A 337 -19.21 -8.78 -15.61
CA LYS A 337 -18.20 -9.78 -16.02
C LYS A 337 -16.75 -9.30 -15.91
N ASP A 338 -16.50 -8.00 -16.04
CA ASP A 338 -15.13 -7.46 -16.03
C ASP A 338 -14.61 -7.22 -14.61
N TYR A 339 -15.52 -7.29 -13.62
CA TYR A 339 -15.25 -6.97 -12.21
C TYR A 339 -15.66 -8.09 -11.25
N LEU A 340 -16.46 -9.07 -11.64
CA LEU A 340 -16.90 -10.16 -10.77
C LEU A 340 -16.01 -11.40 -10.94
N ARG A 341 -15.43 -11.87 -9.84
CA ARG A 341 -14.61 -13.08 -9.78
C ARG A 341 -15.31 -14.15 -8.93
N PRO A 342 -15.88 -15.19 -9.55
CA PRO A 342 -16.45 -16.31 -8.83
C PRO A 342 -15.33 -17.27 -8.38
N LEU A 343 -15.35 -17.69 -7.12
CA LEU A 343 -14.42 -18.64 -6.52
C LEU A 343 -15.19 -19.83 -5.96
N TYR A 344 -14.90 -21.03 -6.45
CA TYR A 344 -15.46 -22.25 -5.87
C TYR A 344 -14.76 -22.55 -4.55
N THR A 345 -15.54 -22.87 -3.52
CA THR A 345 -15.03 -23.39 -2.25
C THR A 345 -15.88 -24.56 -1.77
N SER A 346 -15.26 -25.51 -1.07
CA SER A 346 -15.93 -26.66 -0.48
C SER A 346 -17.05 -26.23 0.46
N LYS A 347 -16.79 -25.28 1.37
CA LYS A 347 -17.78 -24.59 2.22
C LYS A 347 -17.13 -23.47 3.05
N LEU A 348 -17.90 -22.45 3.41
CA LEU A 348 -17.58 -21.58 4.54
C LEU A 348 -18.09 -22.22 5.83
N VAL A 349 -17.18 -22.70 6.67
CA VAL A 349 -17.51 -23.54 7.83
C VAL A 349 -17.16 -22.79 9.11
N ALA A 350 -18.11 -22.70 10.03
CA ALA A 350 -17.80 -22.36 11.42
C ALA A 350 -16.89 -23.46 11.98
N LEU A 351 -15.88 -23.11 12.76
CA LEU A 351 -14.93 -24.08 13.30
C LEU A 351 -15.50 -24.87 14.50
N ILE A 352 -16.75 -25.33 14.41
CA ILE A 352 -17.56 -25.92 15.48
C ILE A 352 -18.27 -27.17 14.94
N GLU A 353 -18.11 -28.32 15.62
CA GLU A 353 -18.79 -29.63 15.46
C GLU A 353 -18.31 -30.68 14.42
N GLU A 354 -17.67 -31.72 14.99
CA GLU A 354 -17.84 -33.19 14.91
C GLU A 354 -18.22 -33.91 13.59
N ASN A 355 -19.33 -33.61 12.92
CA ASN A 355 -19.92 -34.58 11.98
C ASN A 355 -19.26 -34.65 10.60
N ASN A 356 -18.39 -33.69 10.26
CA ASN A 356 -17.63 -33.73 9.00
C ASN A 356 -16.34 -34.55 9.08
N VAL A 357 -15.93 -34.99 10.27
CA VAL A 357 -14.73 -35.83 10.41
C VAL A 357 -14.96 -37.23 9.82
N ALA A 358 -16.22 -37.70 9.76
CA ALA A 358 -16.57 -38.96 9.11
C ALA A 358 -16.45 -38.92 7.56
N ALA A 359 -16.45 -37.73 6.94
CA ALA A 359 -16.33 -37.57 5.49
C ALA A 359 -14.87 -37.40 5.00
N THR A 360 -13.91 -37.29 5.92
CA THR A 360 -12.48 -37.25 5.63
C THR A 360 -11.77 -38.30 6.47
N SER A 361 -12.08 -39.57 6.22
CA SER A 361 -11.54 -40.73 6.95
C SER A 361 -10.02 -40.91 6.89
N ASN A 362 -9.29 -40.07 6.15
CA ASN A 362 -7.82 -40.02 6.13
C ASN A 362 -7.22 -38.94 7.05
N TRP A 363 -8.00 -37.99 7.57
CA TRP A 363 -7.43 -36.87 8.35
C TRP A 363 -7.19 -37.22 9.82
N ILE A 364 -7.93 -38.20 10.37
CA ILE A 364 -7.71 -38.71 11.73
C ILE A 364 -6.34 -39.40 11.86
N GLU A 365 -5.78 -39.93 10.76
CA GLU A 365 -4.46 -40.58 10.80
C GLU A 365 -3.29 -39.59 10.80
N ASP A 366 -3.47 -38.39 10.24
CA ASP A 366 -2.40 -37.38 10.15
C ASP A 366 -2.34 -36.42 11.36
N ILE A 367 -3.44 -36.24 12.11
CA ILE A 367 -3.49 -35.40 13.34
C ILE A 367 -3.31 -36.24 14.63
N LYS A 368 -2.86 -37.50 14.50
CA LYS A 368 -2.77 -38.48 15.61
C LYS A 368 -1.79 -38.14 16.75
N HIS A 369 -1.16 -36.96 16.81
CA HIS A 369 -0.04 -36.76 17.74
C HIS A 369 -0.09 -35.60 18.74
N GLU A 370 -0.98 -34.61 18.65
CA GLU A 370 -0.98 -33.54 19.67
C GLU A 370 -2.41 -33.15 20.07
N GLU A 371 -2.83 -33.57 21.28
CA GLU A 371 -4.02 -33.02 21.92
C GLU A 371 -3.90 -31.49 22.01
N PRO A 372 -4.98 -30.73 21.77
CA PRO A 372 -4.93 -29.28 21.95
C PRO A 372 -4.51 -28.96 23.39
N VAL A 373 -3.51 -28.10 23.52
CA VAL A 373 -2.88 -27.77 24.80
C VAL A 373 -3.72 -26.78 25.58
N CYS A 374 -4.36 -25.82 24.91
CA CYS A 374 -5.22 -24.83 25.54
C CYS A 374 -6.55 -24.76 24.80
N TYR A 375 -7.60 -25.34 25.38
CA TYR A 375 -8.95 -25.28 24.81
C TYR A 375 -10.04 -25.14 25.86
N ALA A 376 -11.13 -24.51 25.46
CA ALA A 376 -12.36 -24.44 26.22
C ALA A 376 -13.37 -25.42 25.65
N TYR A 377 -14.27 -25.90 26.50
CA TYR A 377 -15.40 -26.72 26.09
C TYR A 377 -16.56 -26.61 27.10
N ASN A 378 -17.76 -26.99 26.67
CA ASN A 378 -18.93 -26.98 27.54
C ASN A 378 -19.06 -28.31 28.30
N VAL A 379 -19.39 -28.28 29.60
CA VAL A 379 -19.51 -29.48 30.46
C VAL A 379 -20.37 -30.59 29.84
N LYS A 380 -21.42 -30.22 29.09
CA LYS A 380 -22.33 -31.19 28.45
C LYS A 380 -21.83 -31.73 27.12
N ASN A 381 -20.83 -31.10 26.51
CA ASN A 381 -20.36 -31.47 25.18
C ASN A 381 -18.87 -31.11 24.97
N LYS A 382 -18.01 -32.15 24.94
CA LYS A 382 -16.58 -32.01 24.61
C LYS A 382 -16.32 -31.71 23.12
N SER A 383 -17.37 -31.69 22.29
CA SER A 383 -17.26 -31.49 20.84
C SER A 383 -16.85 -30.09 20.39
N ASN A 384 -16.85 -29.10 21.28
CA ASN A 384 -16.57 -27.71 20.93
C ASN A 384 -15.22 -27.30 21.49
N LEU A 385 -14.15 -27.96 21.04
CA LEU A 385 -12.79 -27.57 21.37
C LEU A 385 -12.49 -26.27 20.62
N GLY A 386 -12.28 -25.19 21.35
CA GLY A 386 -11.86 -23.91 20.78
C GLY A 386 -10.83 -23.22 21.64
N SER A 387 -10.00 -22.40 21.00
CA SER A 387 -8.99 -21.59 21.67
C SER A 387 -9.65 -20.44 22.45
N PHE A 388 -8.95 -19.97 23.46
CA PHE A 388 -9.37 -18.83 24.28
C PHE A 388 -8.12 -18.09 24.77
N ARG A 389 -8.28 -16.85 25.22
CA ARG A 389 -7.22 -16.08 25.86
C ARG A 389 -7.55 -15.81 27.32
N ILE A 390 -6.58 -16.03 28.20
CA ILE A 390 -6.67 -15.64 29.62
C ILE A 390 -6.07 -14.25 29.82
N PHE A 391 -6.72 -13.44 30.64
CA PHE A 391 -6.21 -12.15 31.08
C PHE A 391 -6.74 -11.79 32.48
N LYS A 392 -6.04 -10.85 33.13
CA LYS A 392 -6.42 -10.30 34.43
C LYS A 392 -6.97 -8.89 34.24
N GLU A 393 -8.11 -8.57 34.84
CA GLU A 393 -8.67 -7.21 34.83
C GLU A 393 -8.19 -6.38 36.02
N GLY A 394 -8.55 -5.09 36.02
CA GLY A 394 -8.15 -4.15 37.07
C GLY A 394 -8.70 -4.48 38.47
N ASP A 395 -9.77 -5.27 38.55
CA ASP A 395 -10.31 -5.81 39.81
C ASP A 395 -9.48 -6.99 40.36
N GLY A 396 -8.47 -7.42 39.60
CA GLY A 396 -7.63 -8.57 39.93
C GLY A 396 -8.27 -9.92 39.61
N SER A 397 -9.47 -9.97 39.03
CA SER A 397 -10.12 -11.22 38.61
C SER A 397 -9.52 -11.74 37.29
N LEU A 398 -9.41 -13.05 37.15
CA LEU A 398 -9.04 -13.71 35.90
C LEU A 398 -10.27 -13.97 35.01
N TYR A 399 -10.10 -13.71 33.72
CA TYR A 399 -11.12 -13.94 32.68
C TYR A 399 -10.54 -14.69 31.49
N ALA A 400 -11.38 -15.50 30.86
CA ALA A 400 -11.17 -16.09 29.56
C ALA A 400 -12.04 -15.36 28.51
N GLU A 401 -11.43 -14.94 27.41
CA GLU A 401 -12.12 -14.43 26.22
C GLU A 401 -12.04 -15.44 25.07
N SER A 402 -13.16 -15.64 24.37
CA SER A 402 -13.22 -16.44 23.16
C SER A 402 -14.44 -16.04 22.32
N ASN A 403 -14.65 -16.76 21.22
CA ASN A 403 -15.86 -16.65 20.46
C ASN A 403 -17.01 -17.28 21.27
N PHE A 404 -18.19 -16.66 21.25
CA PHE A 404 -19.37 -17.20 21.92
C PHE A 404 -19.63 -18.66 21.60
N HIS A 405 -19.43 -19.07 20.34
CA HIS A 405 -19.68 -20.45 19.98
C HIS A 405 -18.68 -21.47 20.55
N VAL A 406 -17.54 -21.02 21.06
CA VAL A 406 -16.58 -21.88 21.77
C VAL A 406 -17.09 -22.17 23.19
N PHE A 407 -17.72 -21.17 23.83
CA PHE A 407 -18.22 -21.28 25.20
C PHE A 407 -19.68 -21.79 25.26
N ALA A 408 -20.45 -21.57 24.19
CA ALA A 408 -21.85 -21.93 24.09
C ALA A 408 -22.05 -23.40 23.70
N SER A 409 -23.04 -24.05 24.29
CA SER A 409 -23.55 -25.32 23.74
C SER A 409 -24.35 -25.08 22.44
N LYS A 410 -24.61 -26.14 21.68
CA LYS A 410 -25.50 -26.08 20.52
C LYS A 410 -26.87 -25.44 20.82
N ASN A 411 -27.50 -25.86 21.93
CA ASN A 411 -28.76 -25.27 22.36
C ASN A 411 -28.59 -23.78 22.68
N ASP A 412 -27.46 -23.37 23.25
CA ASP A 412 -27.22 -21.96 23.58
C ASP A 412 -27.07 -21.11 22.32
N LEU A 413 -26.41 -21.63 21.28
CA LEU A 413 -26.34 -21.00 19.96
C LEU A 413 -27.72 -20.88 19.30
N GLU A 414 -28.55 -21.92 19.40
CA GLU A 414 -29.92 -21.91 18.88
C GLU A 414 -30.80 -20.89 19.61
N GLN A 415 -30.74 -20.86 20.95
CA GLN A 415 -31.48 -19.88 21.75
C GLN A 415 -30.97 -18.46 21.51
N ALA A 416 -29.65 -18.25 21.39
CA ALA A 416 -29.07 -16.96 21.07
C ALA A 416 -29.46 -16.49 19.66
N ASN A 417 -29.54 -17.40 18.68
CA ASN A 417 -30.06 -17.09 17.34
C ASN A 417 -31.55 -16.72 17.37
N LYS A 418 -32.34 -17.40 18.21
CA LYS A 418 -33.78 -17.15 18.33
C LYS A 418 -34.11 -15.86 19.07
N TYR A 419 -33.40 -15.56 20.17
CA TYR A 419 -33.73 -14.46 21.07
C TYR A 419 -32.73 -13.29 21.02
N GLY A 420 -31.65 -13.41 20.24
CA GLY A 420 -30.60 -12.39 20.14
C GLY A 420 -30.02 -12.03 21.51
N GLN A 421 -29.91 -10.72 21.76
CA GLN A 421 -29.38 -10.16 23.01
C GLN A 421 -30.29 -10.40 24.23
N SER A 422 -31.55 -10.82 24.02
CA SER A 422 -32.47 -11.16 25.12
C SER A 422 -32.20 -12.54 25.72
N TYR A 423 -31.36 -13.35 25.08
CA TYR A 423 -30.97 -14.64 25.61
C TYR A 423 -30.09 -14.47 26.87
N ASN A 424 -30.48 -15.03 28.01
CA ASN A 424 -29.65 -14.96 29.20
C ASN A 424 -28.73 -16.18 29.29
N VAL A 425 -27.47 -15.99 28.92
CA VAL A 425 -26.42 -17.01 29.07
C VAL A 425 -25.59 -16.84 30.35
N LYS A 426 -25.85 -15.77 31.13
CA LYS A 426 -25.11 -15.50 32.36
C LYS A 426 -25.24 -16.68 33.31
N ASP A 427 -24.19 -16.92 34.08
CA ASP A 427 -24.11 -18.00 35.06
C ASP A 427 -23.97 -19.42 34.48
N LYS A 428 -23.68 -19.54 33.17
CA LYS A 428 -23.30 -20.82 32.57
C LYS A 428 -21.81 -21.10 32.74
N PHE A 429 -21.53 -22.35 33.08
CA PHE A 429 -20.18 -22.86 33.29
C PHE A 429 -19.54 -23.36 32.00
N VAL A 430 -18.27 -23.03 31.83
CA VAL A 430 -17.37 -23.47 30.76
C VAL A 430 -16.16 -24.10 31.43
N LYS A 431 -15.68 -25.22 30.88
CA LYS A 431 -14.44 -25.87 31.32
C LYS A 431 -13.29 -25.42 30.45
N LEU A 432 -12.17 -25.07 31.08
CA LEU A 432 -10.94 -24.64 30.41
C LEU A 432 -9.85 -25.68 30.72
N LYS A 433 -9.26 -26.30 29.70
CA LYS A 433 -8.03 -27.10 29.84
C LYS A 433 -6.83 -26.24 29.44
N ILE A 434 -5.80 -26.22 30.28
CA ILE A 434 -4.58 -25.43 30.10
C ILE A 434 -3.38 -26.34 30.37
N GLY A 435 -2.70 -26.76 29.31
CA GLY A 435 -1.60 -27.71 29.40
C GLY A 435 -2.04 -29.05 29.99
N ASP A 436 -1.19 -29.60 30.86
CA ASP A 436 -1.42 -30.86 31.56
C ASP A 436 -2.24 -30.70 32.87
N ASN A 437 -2.88 -29.55 33.11
CA ASN A 437 -3.57 -29.29 34.37
C ASN A 437 -4.99 -29.88 34.44
N ASP A 438 -5.48 -29.95 35.68
CA ASP A 438 -6.91 -30.09 35.98
C ASP A 438 -7.70 -28.95 35.33
N GLU A 439 -8.96 -29.26 35.00
CA GLU A 439 -9.84 -28.35 34.28
C GLU A 439 -10.31 -27.20 35.17
N GLU A 440 -10.22 -25.97 34.66
CA GLU A 440 -10.68 -24.77 35.37
C GLU A 440 -12.12 -24.43 34.98
N ASP A 441 -12.96 -24.17 35.98
CA ASP A 441 -14.33 -23.71 35.78
C ASP A 441 -14.35 -22.20 35.55
N ALA A 442 -15.02 -21.75 34.49
CA ALA A 442 -15.30 -20.35 34.22
C ALA A 442 -16.79 -20.10 34.04
N ILE A 443 -17.28 -18.96 34.53
CA ILE A 443 -18.69 -18.57 34.46
C ILE A 443 -18.83 -17.44 33.43
N ILE A 444 -19.70 -17.60 32.43
CA ILE A 444 -19.94 -16.55 31.44
C ILE A 444 -20.53 -15.30 32.11
N THR A 445 -19.81 -14.17 32.01
CA THR A 445 -20.22 -12.89 32.58
C THR A 445 -20.71 -11.91 31.52
N GLU A 446 -20.13 -11.96 30.32
CA GLU A 446 -20.48 -11.10 29.20
C GLU A 446 -20.55 -11.94 27.92
N PHE A 447 -21.58 -11.69 27.11
CA PHE A 447 -21.69 -12.27 25.79
C PHE A 447 -22.31 -11.25 24.84
N SER A 448 -21.94 -11.39 23.57
CA SER A 448 -22.56 -10.68 22.44
C SER A 448 -22.84 -11.73 21.37
N PHE A 449 -24.06 -11.71 20.84
CA PHE A 449 -24.47 -12.54 19.71
C PHE A 449 -25.33 -11.71 18.76
N GLY A 450 -24.88 -11.47 17.52
CA GLY A 450 -25.69 -10.68 16.58
C GLY A 450 -25.05 -10.30 15.25
N GLU A 451 -25.67 -9.33 14.56
CA GLU A 451 -25.30 -8.88 13.22
C GLU A 451 -24.62 -7.51 13.18
N GLY A 452 -23.71 -7.33 12.21
CA GLY A 452 -23.19 -6.06 11.67
C GLY A 452 -21.67 -5.97 11.54
N ASN A 453 -21.11 -4.74 11.50
CA ASN A 453 -19.93 -4.36 10.70
C ASN A 453 -18.53 -4.91 11.11
N GLY A 454 -18.37 -6.19 11.41
CA GLY A 454 -17.05 -6.80 11.60
C GLY A 454 -16.42 -6.61 12.98
N THR A 455 -17.21 -6.22 13.98
CA THR A 455 -16.73 -5.94 15.35
C THR A 455 -17.52 -6.70 16.41
N LEU A 456 -16.86 -7.52 17.23
CA LEU A 456 -17.36 -8.08 18.52
C LEU A 456 -18.76 -8.73 18.53
N LYS A 457 -19.17 -9.41 17.46
CA LYS A 457 -20.58 -9.85 17.33
C LYS A 457 -20.90 -11.20 17.91
N ASP A 458 -19.89 -12.05 18.01
CA ASP A 458 -19.96 -13.36 18.66
C ASP A 458 -18.83 -13.46 19.69
N TYR A 459 -18.73 -12.45 20.57
CA TYR A 459 -17.72 -12.38 21.62
C TYR A 459 -18.28 -12.93 22.93
N CYS A 460 -17.45 -13.63 23.69
CA CYS A 460 -17.81 -14.10 25.02
C CYS A 460 -16.64 -13.96 25.98
N LYS A 461 -16.97 -13.58 27.22
CA LYS A 461 -16.04 -13.42 28.32
C LYS A 461 -16.58 -14.19 29.52
N ALA A 462 -15.74 -15.06 30.06
CA ALA A 462 -16.06 -15.90 31.21
C ALA A 462 -15.08 -15.62 32.35
N LYS A 463 -15.58 -15.42 33.56
CA LYS A 463 -14.79 -15.22 34.77
C LYS A 463 -14.35 -16.57 35.32
N LEU A 464 -13.05 -16.75 35.56
CA LEU A 464 -12.56 -17.99 36.18
C LEU A 464 -13.03 -18.07 37.64
N SER A 465 -13.40 -19.27 38.07
CA SER A 465 -13.86 -19.56 39.44
C SER A 465 -12.69 -19.45 40.44
N SER A 466 -11.52 -19.89 40.00
CA SER A 466 -10.24 -19.70 40.67
C SER A 466 -9.63 -18.34 40.26
N ASN A 467 -9.17 -17.56 41.24
CA ASN A 467 -8.43 -16.33 40.98
C ASN A 467 -6.92 -16.50 41.24
N ASP A 468 -6.40 -17.69 40.94
CA ASP A 468 -5.01 -18.04 41.18
C ASP A 468 -4.13 -17.61 40.00
N ASP A 469 -3.18 -16.71 40.26
CA ASP A 469 -2.20 -16.24 39.28
C ASP A 469 -1.34 -17.37 38.68
N SER A 470 -1.28 -18.54 39.35
CA SER A 470 -0.62 -19.72 38.80
C SER A 470 -1.25 -20.18 37.48
N ILE A 471 -2.56 -20.01 37.30
CA ILE A 471 -3.29 -20.39 36.08
C ILE A 471 -2.86 -19.51 34.90
N LEU A 472 -2.81 -18.20 35.11
CA LEU A 472 -2.33 -17.26 34.11
C LEU A 472 -0.86 -17.51 33.76
N LYS A 473 -0.03 -17.85 34.76
CA LYS A 473 1.36 -18.20 34.53
C LYS A 473 1.48 -19.44 33.63
N LYS A 474 0.76 -20.52 33.92
CA LYS A 474 0.75 -21.75 33.11
C LYS A 474 0.23 -21.54 31.71
N TYR A 475 -0.83 -20.74 31.55
CA TYR A 475 -1.30 -20.35 30.21
C TYR A 475 -0.19 -19.62 29.42
N ASN A 476 0.54 -18.70 30.06
CA ASN A 476 1.65 -18.00 29.41
C ASN A 476 2.89 -18.88 29.17
N GLU A 477 3.01 -20.05 29.81
CA GLU A 477 4.06 -21.04 29.49
C GLU A 477 3.80 -21.72 28.14
N HIS A 478 2.54 -21.83 27.73
CA HIS A 478 2.15 -22.37 26.42
C HIS A 478 2.00 -21.28 25.35
N VAL A 479 1.64 -20.05 25.75
CA VAL A 479 1.44 -18.93 24.81
C VAL A 479 2.60 -17.94 24.87
N ASP A 480 3.48 -17.99 23.88
CA ASP A 480 4.56 -17.00 23.72
C ASP A 480 3.99 -15.62 23.31
N ARG A 481 3.61 -14.85 24.34
CA ARG A 481 3.04 -13.52 24.17
C ARG A 481 4.03 -12.55 23.52
N ASP A 482 5.31 -12.63 23.84
CA ASP A 482 6.32 -11.74 23.28
C ASP A 482 6.49 -12.01 21.77
N TRP A 483 6.45 -13.28 21.36
CA TRP A 483 6.41 -13.65 19.96
C TRP A 483 5.15 -13.14 19.26
N LEU A 484 3.96 -13.28 19.85
CA LEU A 484 2.71 -12.76 19.28
C LEU A 484 2.74 -11.24 19.08
N LEU A 485 3.38 -10.51 20.01
CA LEU A 485 3.50 -9.05 19.95
C LEU A 485 4.61 -8.58 18.98
N LYS A 486 5.63 -9.41 18.74
CA LYS A 486 6.74 -9.14 17.81
C LYS A 486 6.32 -9.38 16.35
N ASN A 487 5.32 -8.67 15.88
CA ASN A 487 4.83 -8.76 14.50
C ASN A 487 5.68 -7.94 13.53
N GLU A 488 5.90 -8.50 12.34
CA GLU A 488 6.33 -7.75 11.17
C GLU A 488 5.11 -7.00 10.60
N LYS A 489 5.30 -5.84 9.95
CA LYS A 489 4.18 -5.04 9.43
C LYS A 489 3.23 -5.86 8.55
N ASP A 490 3.79 -6.70 7.69
CA ASP A 490 3.03 -7.39 6.65
C ASP A 490 2.53 -8.78 7.09
N LYS A 491 2.61 -9.09 8.39
CA LYS A 491 2.27 -10.41 8.94
C LYS A 491 1.35 -10.30 10.14
N MET A 492 0.34 -11.15 10.17
CA MET A 492 -0.45 -11.39 11.36
C MET A 492 -0.01 -12.69 12.02
N LYS A 493 -0.08 -12.75 13.35
CA LYS A 493 0.25 -13.95 14.13
C LYS A 493 -0.93 -14.38 14.96
N MET A 494 -1.13 -15.69 15.02
CA MET A 494 -2.14 -16.32 15.84
C MET A 494 -1.51 -17.43 16.67
N PHE A 495 -2.11 -17.67 17.84
CA PHE A 495 -1.87 -18.87 18.62
C PHE A 495 -3.14 -19.73 18.64
N GLY A 496 -3.04 -20.93 18.08
CA GLY A 496 -4.11 -21.93 17.99
C GLY A 496 -4.30 -22.74 19.27
N ALA A 497 -5.39 -23.52 19.36
CA ALA A 497 -5.58 -24.46 20.47
C ALA A 497 -4.52 -25.58 20.50
N THR A 498 -3.98 -25.95 19.33
CA THR A 498 -2.92 -26.96 19.16
C THR A 498 -1.51 -26.36 19.17
N THR A 499 -1.29 -25.24 19.87
CA THR A 499 0.07 -24.67 20.08
C THR A 499 0.83 -24.33 18.79
N LYS A 500 0.14 -24.10 17.68
CA LYS A 500 0.76 -23.70 16.40
C LYS A 500 0.78 -22.19 16.21
N GLY A 501 1.96 -21.67 15.88
CA GLY A 501 2.15 -20.29 15.44
C GLY A 501 1.88 -20.17 13.94
N ILE A 502 0.89 -19.37 13.56
CA ILE A 502 0.49 -19.24 12.14
C ILE A 502 0.69 -17.81 11.67
N PHE A 503 1.25 -17.68 10.46
CA PHE A 503 1.42 -16.39 9.79
C PHE A 503 0.34 -16.17 8.75
N PHE A 504 -0.25 -14.98 8.76
CA PHE A 504 -1.22 -14.54 7.77
C PHE A 504 -0.68 -13.33 7.02
N TRP A 505 -1.20 -13.11 5.81
CA TRP A 505 -0.93 -11.89 5.05
C TRP A 505 -1.81 -10.75 5.56
N GLU A 506 -1.27 -9.52 5.57
CA GLU A 506 -1.95 -8.33 6.12
C GLU A 506 -3.24 -7.96 5.37
N GLU A 507 -3.44 -8.43 4.13
CA GLU A 507 -4.62 -8.13 3.32
C GLU A 507 -5.91 -8.58 4.02
N LYS A 508 -6.54 -7.63 4.70
CA LYS A 508 -7.83 -7.77 5.37
C LYS A 508 -8.92 -7.12 4.55
N LEU A 509 -9.98 -7.87 4.28
CA LEU A 509 -11.10 -7.38 3.49
C LEU A 509 -12.40 -7.62 4.23
N LEU A 510 -13.10 -6.55 4.58
CA LEU A 510 -14.42 -6.68 5.15
C LEU A 510 -15.36 -7.31 4.12
N THR A 511 -15.90 -8.46 4.48
CA THR A 511 -16.64 -9.36 3.59
C THR A 511 -17.92 -9.78 4.27
N HIS A 512 -19.03 -9.80 3.52
CA HIS A 512 -20.27 -10.36 4.02
C HIS A 512 -20.26 -11.86 3.80
N CYS A 513 -20.48 -12.60 4.87
CA CYS A 513 -20.31 -14.02 4.97
C CYS A 513 -21.57 -14.68 5.50
N SER A 514 -21.86 -15.87 4.99
CA SER A 514 -22.97 -16.69 5.44
C SER A 514 -22.47 -18.01 5.97
N VAL A 515 -22.46 -18.13 7.29
CA VAL A 515 -21.89 -19.26 8.01
C VAL A 515 -23.01 -20.23 8.36
N GLU A 516 -22.85 -21.48 7.96
CA GLU A 516 -23.85 -22.53 8.20
C GLU A 516 -23.50 -23.30 9.48
N TYR A 517 -24.39 -23.21 10.48
CA TYR A 517 -24.38 -24.04 11.68
C TYR A 517 -25.26 -25.27 11.47
N SER A 518 -25.19 -26.25 12.38
CA SER A 518 -25.94 -27.51 12.24
C SER A 518 -27.47 -27.33 12.27
N SER A 519 -27.98 -26.24 12.84
CA SER A 519 -29.43 -25.98 12.97
C SER A 519 -29.92 -24.65 12.38
N PHE A 520 -29.01 -23.74 12.02
CA PHE A 520 -29.36 -22.44 11.43
C PHE A 520 -28.23 -21.90 10.57
N LYS A 521 -28.56 -20.93 9.72
CA LYS A 521 -27.60 -20.17 8.91
C LYS A 521 -27.53 -18.75 9.46
N LYS A 522 -26.31 -18.23 9.64
CA LYS A 522 -26.09 -16.90 10.23
C LYS A 522 -25.24 -16.04 9.33
N GLU A 523 -25.62 -14.78 9.23
CA GLU A 523 -24.99 -13.78 8.40
C GLU A 523 -24.04 -12.93 9.23
N PHE A 524 -22.85 -12.68 8.69
CA PHE A 524 -21.80 -11.93 9.36
C PHE A 524 -21.14 -10.95 8.40
N TRP A 525 -20.61 -9.86 8.95
CA TRP A 525 -19.50 -9.16 8.31
C TRP A 525 -18.23 -9.61 9.00
N LEU A 526 -17.29 -10.19 8.26
CA LEU A 526 -16.02 -10.67 8.78
C LEU A 526 -14.87 -10.11 7.95
N TYR A 527 -13.73 -9.88 8.58
CA TYR A 527 -12.48 -9.64 7.88
C TYR A 527 -11.99 -10.96 7.32
N LYS A 528 -11.99 -11.03 6.00
CA LYS A 528 -11.40 -12.12 5.21
C LYS A 528 -9.89 -11.94 5.18
N ILE A 529 -9.16 -12.99 5.53
CA ILE A 529 -7.71 -13.02 5.60
C ILE A 529 -7.19 -14.19 4.77
N LYS A 530 -6.21 -13.94 3.91
CA LYS A 530 -5.58 -14.99 3.12
C LYS A 530 -4.64 -15.84 3.98
N THR A 531 -4.79 -17.15 3.91
CA THR A 531 -4.00 -18.12 4.69
C THR A 531 -3.28 -19.08 3.73
N ARG A 532 -2.28 -19.81 4.24
CA ARG A 532 -1.95 -21.11 3.64
C ARG A 532 -2.96 -22.13 4.19
N ALA A 533 -3.58 -22.90 3.29
CA ALA A 533 -4.81 -23.68 3.52
C ALA A 533 -4.67 -24.77 4.60
N ASP A 534 -3.45 -25.20 4.86
CA ASP A 534 -3.03 -26.30 5.73
C ASP A 534 -2.82 -25.90 7.20
N HIS A 535 -3.14 -24.66 7.57
CA HIS A 535 -2.75 -24.14 8.89
C HIS A 535 -3.90 -23.78 9.81
N ILE A 536 -5.17 -23.84 9.39
CA ILE A 536 -6.31 -23.52 10.28
C ILE A 536 -7.20 -24.72 10.39
N ASP A 537 -7.35 -25.21 11.60
CA ASP A 537 -8.00 -26.48 11.89
C ASP A 537 -9.14 -26.30 12.89
N PHE A 538 -9.85 -27.40 13.06
CA PHE A 538 -10.77 -27.56 14.17
C PHE A 538 -10.00 -27.35 15.49
N GLY A 539 -10.47 -26.44 16.34
CA GLY A 539 -9.73 -25.97 17.53
C GLY A 539 -9.24 -24.52 17.45
N ASP A 540 -8.94 -24.00 16.26
CA ASP A 540 -8.47 -22.61 16.10
C ASP A 540 -9.59 -21.57 16.20
N SER A 541 -10.82 -22.01 16.43
CA SER A 541 -11.90 -21.08 16.67
C SER A 541 -11.72 -20.36 18.00
N GLY A 542 -11.97 -19.06 18.00
CA GLY A 542 -11.73 -18.24 19.19
C GLY A 542 -10.27 -17.84 19.38
N SER A 543 -9.35 -18.32 18.53
CA SER A 543 -7.96 -17.91 18.56
C SER A 543 -7.82 -16.42 18.32
N ILE A 544 -7.01 -15.78 19.16
CA ILE A 544 -6.68 -14.36 19.05
C ILE A 544 -5.55 -14.20 18.05
N LEU A 545 -5.80 -13.35 17.07
CA LEU A 545 -4.85 -12.94 16.05
C LEU A 545 -4.39 -11.51 16.32
N TYR A 546 -3.08 -11.29 16.34
CA TYR A 546 -2.47 -9.98 16.52
C TYR A 546 -1.97 -9.45 15.18
N TYR A 547 -2.21 -8.17 14.90
CA TYR A 547 -1.83 -7.52 13.64
C TYR A 547 -1.64 -6.01 13.84
N TYR A 548 -1.00 -5.31 12.89
CA TYR A 548 -0.92 -3.84 12.90
C TYR A 548 -1.94 -3.26 11.90
N ASP A 549 -2.59 -2.14 12.25
CA ASP A 549 -3.42 -1.41 11.29
C ASP A 549 -2.60 -0.44 10.43
N ASP A 550 -3.27 0.25 9.49
CA ASP A 550 -2.65 1.23 8.59
C ASP A 550 -1.96 2.40 9.34
N GLU A 551 -2.35 2.64 10.59
CA GLU A 551 -1.75 3.64 11.49
C GLU A 551 -0.62 3.04 12.37
N ASN A 552 -0.21 1.80 12.10
CA ASN A 552 0.81 1.07 12.84
C ASN A 552 0.45 0.88 14.34
N ARG A 553 -0.85 0.79 14.65
CA ARG A 553 -1.33 0.44 15.99
C ARG A 553 -1.52 -1.06 16.07
N LEU A 554 -1.06 -1.66 17.17
CA LEU A 554 -1.30 -3.07 17.43
C LEU A 554 -2.80 -3.29 17.66
N LYS A 555 -3.37 -4.22 16.90
CA LYS A 555 -4.75 -4.65 16.93
C LYS A 555 -4.82 -6.16 17.15
N LYS A 556 -5.98 -6.59 17.61
CA LYS A 556 -6.42 -7.95 17.85
C LYS A 556 -7.67 -8.30 17.02
N GLY A 557 -7.70 -9.47 16.43
CA GLY A 557 -8.88 -10.08 15.82
C GLY A 557 -9.13 -11.46 16.43
N MET A 558 -10.31 -12.02 16.19
CA MET A 558 -10.68 -13.36 16.65
C MET A 558 -11.17 -14.21 15.49
N VAL A 559 -10.56 -15.39 15.29
CA VAL A 559 -10.95 -16.30 14.20
C VAL A 559 -12.27 -17.01 14.51
N VAL A 560 -13.15 -17.04 13.50
CA VAL A 560 -14.53 -17.55 13.62
C VAL A 560 -14.79 -18.70 12.66
N ALA A 561 -14.36 -18.54 11.41
CA ALA A 561 -14.69 -19.45 10.32
C ALA A 561 -13.52 -19.57 9.34
N LYS A 562 -13.58 -20.61 8.51
CA LYS A 562 -12.63 -20.81 7.40
C LYS A 562 -13.32 -21.28 6.13
N SER A 563 -12.63 -21.07 5.02
CA SER A 563 -12.86 -21.69 3.71
C SER A 563 -11.61 -22.47 3.30
N ASP A 564 -11.56 -22.99 2.07
CA ASP A 564 -10.36 -23.70 1.57
C ASP A 564 -9.11 -22.82 1.51
N THR A 565 -9.27 -21.50 1.40
CA THR A 565 -8.15 -20.58 1.10
C THR A 565 -8.08 -19.35 2.02
N TYR A 566 -9.07 -19.18 2.89
CA TYR A 566 -9.21 -18.00 3.73
C TYR A 566 -9.66 -18.32 5.15
N ALA A 567 -9.20 -17.49 6.09
CA ALA A 567 -9.74 -17.36 7.44
C ALA A 567 -10.66 -16.15 7.51
N TYR A 568 -11.58 -16.20 8.45
CA TYR A 568 -12.50 -15.11 8.71
C TYR A 568 -12.47 -14.76 10.19
N MET A 569 -12.23 -13.48 10.48
CA MET A 569 -12.17 -12.95 11.84
C MET A 569 -13.07 -11.75 12.04
N PHE A 570 -13.45 -11.46 13.28
CA PHE A 570 -13.90 -10.11 13.65
C PHE A 570 -12.79 -9.33 14.34
N ASP A 571 -12.85 -8.01 14.26
CA ASP A 571 -11.98 -7.11 15.02
C ASP A 571 -12.47 -7.01 16.47
N ILE A 572 -11.54 -7.08 17.42
CA ILE A 572 -11.80 -7.00 18.86
C ILE A 572 -11.57 -5.56 19.39
N ASN A 573 -10.83 -4.71 18.66
CA ASN A 573 -10.42 -3.41 19.18
C ASN A 573 -11.41 -2.33 18.77
N ASN A 574 -12.36 -2.05 19.67
CA ASN A 574 -13.03 -0.77 19.78
C ASN A 574 -12.64 -0.11 21.09
#